data_AF-A0A8S2ZAZ3-F1
#
_entry.id   AF-A0A8S2ZAZ3-F1
#
_cell.length_a   1.000
_cell.length_b   1.000
_cell.length_c   1.000
_cell.angle_alpha   90.00
_cell.angle_beta   90.00
_cell.angle_gamma   90.00
#
_symmetry.space_group_name_H-M   'P 1'
#
loop_
_entity.id
_entity.type
_entity.pdbx_description
1 polymer ?
#
loop_
_entity_poly.entity_id
_entity_poly.type
_entity_poly.pdbx_seq_one_letter_code
_entity_poly.pdbx_strand_id
1 'polypeptide(L)' 'MCEACSQGQLPYASIEDDNEVRRLKLNGDIFRRPENCDEKLWTIIVQCWHQHQRPE' A
#
# COMPACT_ATOMS: atom_id res chain seq x y z
N MET A 1 -8.95 -2.10 -2.31
CA MET A 1 -8.95 -2.71 -0.96
C MET A 1 -8.38 -1.77 0.11
N CYS A 2 -7.20 -1.15 -0.09
CA CYS A 2 -6.66 -0.16 0.86
C CYS A 2 -7.60 1.03 1.13
N GLU A 3 -8.16 1.65 0.10
CA GLU A 3 -9.12 2.76 0.23
C GLU A 3 -10.38 2.37 1.04
N ALA A 4 -10.84 1.13 0.90
CA ALA A 4 -11.99 0.64 1.67
C ALA A 4 -11.64 0.51 3.18
N CYS A 5 -10.41 0.13 3.50
CA CYS A 5 -9.90 0.12 4.89
C CYS A 5 -9.66 1.53 5.46
N SER A 6 -9.43 2.52 4.60
CA SER A 6 -9.14 3.91 4.99
C SER A 6 -10.35 4.85 4.84
N GLN A 7 -11.58 4.31 4.83
CA GLN A 7 -12.82 5.09 4.69
C GLN A 7 -12.83 6.02 3.46
N GLY A 8 -12.26 5.55 2.35
CA GLY A 8 -12.19 6.30 1.09
C GLY A 8 -10.99 7.23 0.95
N GLN A 9 -10.05 7.24 1.90
CA GLN A 9 -8.79 7.98 1.72
C GLN A 9 -7.91 7.31 0.66
N LEU A 10 -7.37 8.15 -0.23
CA LEU A 10 -6.43 7.72 -1.25
C LEU A 10 -5.10 7.27 -0.61
N PRO A 11 -4.54 6.13 -1.03
CA PRO A 11 -3.21 5.73 -0.61
C PRO A 11 -2.20 6.77 -1.12
N TYR A 12 -1.23 7.11 -0.27
CA TYR A 12 -0.21 8.13 -0.55
C TYR A 12 -0.77 9.52 -0.89
N ALA A 13 -1.99 9.86 -0.43
CA ALA A 13 -2.60 11.18 -0.67
C ALA A 13 -1.76 12.37 -0.20
N SER A 14 -0.82 12.14 0.72
CA SER A 14 0.11 13.16 1.22
C SER A 14 1.40 13.29 0.39
N ILE A 15 1.57 12.48 -0.65
CA ILE A 15 2.74 12.49 -1.53
C ILE A 15 2.32 13.10 -2.86
N GLU A 16 2.94 14.22 -3.22
CA GLU A 16 2.66 14.93 -4.47
C GLU A 16 3.46 14.40 -5.66
N ASP A 17 4.60 13.76 -5.42
CA ASP A 17 5.50 13.24 -6.46
C ASP A 17 5.36 11.72 -6.62
N ASP A 18 4.91 11.28 -7.79
CA ASP A 18 4.79 9.86 -8.14
C ASP A 18 6.13 9.11 -8.09
N ASN A 19 7.26 9.80 -8.31
CA ASN A 19 8.59 9.19 -8.18
C ASN A 19 8.89 8.77 -6.74
N GLU A 20 8.35 9.51 -5.77
CA GLU A 20 8.50 9.18 -4.36
C GLU A 20 7.68 7.94 -4.01
N VAL A 21 6.44 7.85 -4.51
CA VAL A 21 5.61 6.64 -4.38
C VAL A 21 6.32 5.43 -5.00
N ARG A 22 6.91 5.60 -6.18
CA ARG A 22 7.69 4.56 -6.86
C ARG A 22 8.90 4.12 -6.03
N ARG A 23 9.65 5.07 -5.46
CA ARG A 23 10.82 4.78 -4.61
C ARG A 23 10.42 4.00 -3.35
N LEU A 24 9.36 4.41 -2.67
CA LEU A 24 8.84 3.71 -1.50
C LEU A 24 8.45 2.26 -1.84
N LYS A 25 7.75 2.07 -2.96
CA LYS A 25 7.38 0.72 -3.42
C LYS A 25 8.59 -0.16 -3.77
N LEU A 26 9.62 0.41 -4.38
CA LEU A 26 10.84 -0.31 -4.75
C LEU A 26 11.72 -0.65 -3.53
N ASN A 27 11.74 0.22 -2.52
CA ASN A 27 12.48 0.02 -1.28
C ASN A 27 11.80 -0.94 -0.30
N GLY A 28 10.58 -1.41 -0.62
CA GLY A 28 9.80 -2.29 0.24
C GLY A 28 9.07 -1.56 1.37
N ASP A 29 9.00 -0.22 1.32
CA ASP A 29 8.19 0.55 2.25
C ASP A 29 6.71 0.37 1.92
N ILE A 30 6.04 -0.40 2.77
CA ILE A 30 4.61 -0.66 2.64
C ILE A 30 3.85 0.52 3.24
N PHE A 31 2.78 0.93 2.54
CA PHE A 31 1.80 1.88 3.08
C PHE A 31 1.39 1.47 4.49
N ARG A 32 1.35 2.40 5.44
CA ARG A 32 1.02 2.05 6.83
C ARG A 32 -0.39 1.46 6.92
N ARG A 33 -0.56 0.37 7.67
CA ARG A 33 -1.88 -0.21 7.92
C ARG A 33 -2.78 0.85 8.58
N PRO A 34 -3.98 1.12 8.04
CA PRO A 34 -4.97 1.97 8.72
C PRO A 34 -5.41 1.35 10.06
N GLU A 35 -5.65 2.17 11.08
CA GLU A 35 -6.02 1.68 12.43
C GLU A 35 -7.29 0.81 12.43
N ASN A 36 -8.20 1.07 11.50
CA ASN A 36 -9.50 0.39 11.39
C ASN A 36 -9.52 -0.77 10.38
N CYS A 37 -8.37 -1.17 9.84
CA CYS A 37 -8.29 -2.27 8.88
C CYS A 37 -8.10 -3.61 9.59
N ASP A 38 -9.00 -4.57 9.32
CA ASP A 38 -8.86 -5.95 9.80
C ASP A 38 -7.51 -6.54 9.38
N GLU A 39 -6.87 -7.27 10.30
CA GLU A 39 -5.53 -7.82 10.07
C GLU A 39 -5.51 -8.81 8.91
N LYS A 40 -6.52 -9.67 8.76
CA LYS A 40 -6.58 -10.65 7.68
C LYS A 40 -6.77 -9.96 6.33
N LEU A 41 -7.60 -8.92 6.29
CA LEU A 41 -7.79 -8.12 5.09
C LEU A 41 -6.50 -7.38 4.73
N TRP A 42 -5.78 -6.84 5.71
CA TRP A 42 -4.49 -6.21 5.50
C TRP A 42 -3.43 -7.19 4.98
N THR A 43 -3.38 -8.42 5.50
CA THR A 43 -2.51 -9.48 4.98
C THR A 43 -2.77 -9.75 3.51
N ILE A 44 -4.04 -9.81 3.09
CA ILE A 44 -4.41 -9.99 1.67
C ILE A 44 -3.94 -8.80 0.83
N ILE A 45 -4.17 -7.56 1.29
CA ILE A 45 -3.71 -6.33 0.63
C ILE A 45 -2.20 -6.36 0.39
N VAL A 46 -1.44 -6.71 1.43
CA VAL A 46 0.03 -6.80 1.38
C VAL A 46 0.46 -7.91 0.42
N GLN A 47 -0.16 -9.10 0.48
CA GLN A 47 0.13 -10.19 -0.44
C GLN A 47 -0.07 -9.79 -1.91
N CYS A 48 -1.16 -9.09 -2.23
CA CYS A 48 -1.40 -8.58 -3.58
C CYS A 48 -0.30 -7.61 -4.05
N TRP A 49 0.26 -6.80 -3.15
CA TRP A 49 1.33 -5.87 -3.48
C TRP A 49 2.70 -6.55 -3.68
N HIS A 50 2.98 -7.64 -2.98
CA HIS A 50 4.24 -8.38 -3.15
C HIS A 50 4.23 -9.33 -4.36
N GLN A 51 3.07 -9.76 -4.84
CA GLN A 51 2.98 -10.71 -5.97
C GLN A 51 3.48 -10.18 -7.32
N HIS A 52 3.68 -8.86 -7.47
CA HIS A 52 4.18 -8.26 -8.71
C HIS A 52 5.67 -7.88 -8.69
N GLN A 53 6.42 -8.17 -7.62
CA GLN A 53 7.88 -8.07 -7.63
C GLN A 53 8.49 -9.33 -8.27
N ARG A 54 8.23 -9.53 -9.58
CA ARG A 54 8.98 -10.50 -10.37
C ARG A 54 10.35 -9.88 -10.69
N PRO A 55 11.47 -10.42 -10.20
CA PRO A 55 12.77 -10.05 -10.74
C PRO A 55 12.81 -10.54 -12.20
N GLU A 56 13.06 -9.63 -13.14
CA GLU A 56 13.43 -9.97 -14.52
C GLU A 56 14.91 -10.34 -14.60
#